data_AF-A0A4Q3DE02-F1
#
_entry.id   AF-A0A4Q3DE02-F1
#
_cell.length_a   1.000
_cell.length_b   1.000
_cell.length_c   1.000
_cell.angle_alpha   90.00
_cell.angle_beta   90.00
_cell.angle_gamma   90.00
#
_symmetry.space_group_name_H-M   'P 1'
#
loop_
_entity.id
_entity.type
_entity.pdbx_description
1 polymer ?
#
loop_
_entity_poly.entity_id
_entity_poly.type
_entity_poly.pdbx_seq_one_letter_code
_entity_poly.pdbx_strand_id
1 'polypeptide(L)' 'MIAVTQDLMSKFDGLIAERQALIDTGVTDPFAIVMDQVKSPTEAVIAGKDTILLGTYNYMGMTFDPDVI' A
#
# COMPACT_ATOMS: atom_id res chain seq x y z
N MET A 1 35.26 -17.03 -8.63
CA MET A 1 34.38 -16.40 -7.63
C MET A 1 33.99 -15.04 -8.15
N ILE A 2 32.73 -14.84 -8.49
CA ILE A 2 32.22 -13.50 -8.81
C ILE A 2 32.14 -12.79 -7.46
N ALA A 3 32.91 -11.72 -7.28
CA ALA A 3 32.73 -10.86 -6.13
C ALA A 3 31.30 -10.34 -6.19
N VAL A 4 30.49 -10.61 -5.17
CA VAL A 4 29.24 -9.87 -4.97
C VAL A 4 29.70 -8.43 -4.77
N THR A 5 29.52 -7.60 -5.79
CA THR A 5 29.83 -6.18 -5.70
C THR A 5 28.79 -5.58 -4.77
N GLN A 6 29.10 -5.53 -3.47
CA GLN A 6 28.23 -4.86 -2.52
C GLN A 6 28.23 -3.37 -2.85
N ASP A 7 27.05 -2.82 -3.04
CA ASP A 7 26.82 -1.41 -3.28
C ASP A 7 25.99 -0.79 -2.14
N LEU A 8 25.57 0.47 -2.31
CA LEU A 8 24.80 1.18 -1.30
C LEU A 8 23.44 0.53 -0.98
N MET A 9 22.90 -0.27 -1.90
CA MET A 9 21.58 -0.90 -1.80
C MET A 9 21.64 -2.32 -1.23
N SER A 10 22.79 -2.99 -1.23
CA SER A 10 22.94 -4.36 -0.68
C SER A 10 22.50 -4.48 0.79
N LYS A 11 22.52 -3.38 1.55
CA LYS A 11 21.97 -3.34 2.92
C LYS A 11 20.47 -3.64 3.02
N PHE A 12 19.74 -3.55 1.91
CA PHE A 12 18.31 -3.81 1.82
C PHE A 12 17.98 -5.24 1.36
N ASP A 13 18.97 -6.06 0.99
CA ASP A 13 18.76 -7.42 0.48
C ASP A 13 17.91 -8.28 1.45
N GLY A 14 18.10 -8.09 2.76
CA GLY A 14 17.29 -8.74 3.79
C GLY A 14 15.81 -8.33 3.75
N LEU A 15 15.51 -7.03 3.61
CA LEU A 15 14.13 -6.52 3.50
C LEU A 15 13.46 -6.96 2.19
N ILE A 16 14.22 -7.00 1.09
CA ILE A 16 13.73 -7.49 -0.21
C ILE A 16 13.32 -8.96 -0.09
N ALA A 17 14.17 -9.78 0.54
CA ALA A 17 13.87 -11.20 0.76
C ALA A 17 12.67 -11.41 1.69
N GLU A 18 12.56 -10.65 2.78
CA GLU A 18 11.43 -10.72 3.72
C GLU A 18 10.11 -10.34 3.04
N ARG A 19 10.10 -9.25 2.25
CA ARG A 19 8.92 -8.88 1.47
C ARG A 19 8.57 -9.98 0.46
N GLN A 20 9.54 -10.54 -0.25
CA GLN A 20 9.27 -11.62 -1.21
C GLN A 20 8.66 -12.85 -0.51
N ALA A 21 9.21 -13.26 0.63
CA ALA A 21 8.68 -14.38 1.41
C ALA A 21 7.23 -14.13 1.87
N LEU A 22 6.86 -12.89 2.21
CA LEU A 22 5.48 -12.52 2.51
C LEU A 22 4.57 -12.67 1.28
N ILE A 23 4.98 -12.15 0.13
CA ILE A 23 4.18 -12.24 -1.11
C ILE A 23 4.01 -13.69 -1.58
N ASP A 24 5.03 -14.53 -1.42
CA ASP A 24 4.98 -15.94 -1.79
C ASP A 24 3.93 -16.75 -1.00
N THR A 25 3.44 -16.22 0.14
CA THR A 25 2.29 -16.81 0.87
C THR A 25 0.96 -16.66 0.14
N GLY A 26 0.89 -15.84 -0.90
CA GLY A 26 -0.33 -15.51 -1.65
C GLY A 26 -1.16 -14.37 -1.06
N VAL A 27 -0.69 -13.73 0.02
CA VAL A 27 -1.33 -12.52 0.56
C VAL A 27 -1.17 -11.34 -0.41
N THR A 28 -2.15 -10.44 -0.45
CA THR A 28 -2.01 -9.16 -1.16
C THR A 28 -0.93 -8.31 -0.49
N ASP A 29 -0.06 -7.67 -1.28
CA ASP A 29 0.98 -6.80 -0.74
C ASP A 29 0.35 -5.61 0.01
N PRO A 30 0.50 -5.53 1.36
CA PRO A 30 -0.08 -4.44 2.13
C PRO A 30 0.57 -3.08 1.84
N PHE A 31 1.78 -3.06 1.26
CA PHE A 31 2.50 -1.83 0.91
C PHE A 31 2.21 -1.33 -0.51
N ALA A 32 1.43 -2.08 -1.30
CA ALA A 32 1.09 -1.75 -2.69
C ALA A 32 -0.43 -1.59 -2.93
N ILE A 33 -1.21 -1.36 -1.88
CA ILE A 33 -2.64 -1.05 -2.02
C ILE A 33 -2.82 0.29 -2.74
N VAL A 34 -3.63 0.28 -3.79
CA VAL A 34 -4.01 1.48 -4.56
C VAL A 34 -5.52 1.68 -4.44
N MET A 35 -5.93 2.92 -4.20
CA MET A 35 -7.33 3.33 -4.29
C MET A 35 -7.60 3.69 -5.75
N ASP A 36 -8.16 2.77 -6.54
CA ASP A 36 -8.50 3.00 -7.96
C ASP A 36 -9.48 4.17 -8.11
N GLN A 37 -10.42 4.27 -7.18
CA GLN A 37 -11.34 5.40 -7.01
C GLN A 37 -11.56 5.65 -5.52
N VAL A 38 -11.75 6.90 -5.13
CA VAL A 38 -12.22 7.28 -3.80
C VAL A 38 -13.62 7.88 -3.96
N LYS A 39 -14.65 7.15 -3.52
CA LYS A 39 -16.06 7.51 -3.73
C LYS A 39 -16.59 8.44 -2.65
N SER A 40 -16.15 8.23 -1.41
CA SER A 40 -16.56 8.99 -0.23
C SER A 40 -15.45 8.88 0.85
N PRO A 41 -15.56 9.59 2.00
CA PRO A 41 -14.63 9.43 3.11
C PRO A 41 -14.43 7.99 3.60
N THR A 42 -15.43 7.12 3.37
CA THR A 42 -15.47 5.75 3.89
C THR A 42 -15.54 4.69 2.79
N GLU A 43 -15.51 5.03 1.51
CA GLU A 43 -15.66 4.08 0.41
C GLU A 43 -14.65 4.32 -0.72
N ALA A 44 -14.04 3.23 -1.18
CA ALA A 44 -13.14 3.22 -2.32
C ALA A 44 -13.39 2.01 -3.22
N VAL A 45 -12.81 2.07 -4.42
CA VAL A 45 -12.60 0.90 -5.28
C VAL A 45 -11.14 0.49 -5.12
N ILE A 46 -10.89 -0.76 -4.71
CA ILE A 46 -9.54 -1.33 -4.57
C ILE A 46 -9.51 -2.65 -5.35
N ALA A 47 -8.63 -2.76 -6.35
CA ALA A 47 -8.54 -3.91 -7.24
C ALA A 47 -9.91 -4.27 -7.86
N GLY A 48 -10.65 -3.24 -8.29
CA GLY A 48 -11.99 -3.37 -8.88
C GLY A 48 -13.12 -3.72 -7.91
N LYS A 49 -12.89 -3.69 -6.59
CA LYS A 49 -13.89 -4.04 -5.56
C LYS A 49 -14.30 -2.84 -4.72
N ASP A 50 -15.60 -2.67 -4.52
CA ASP A 50 -16.14 -1.71 -3.56
C ASP A 50 -15.75 -2.12 -2.14
N THR A 51 -15.05 -1.21 -1.45
CA THR A 51 -14.38 -1.48 -0.18
C THR A 51 -14.65 -0.36 0.82
N ILE A 52 -15.05 -0.73 2.04
CA ILE A 52 -15.17 0.21 3.17
C ILE A 52 -13.77 0.59 3.65
N LEU A 53 -13.50 1.88 3.78
CA LEU A 53 -12.25 2.43 4.31
C LEU A 53 -12.31 2.54 5.83
N LEU A 54 -11.52 1.71 6.52
CA LEU A 54 -11.33 1.74 7.98
C LEU A 54 -9.83 1.79 8.35
N GLY A 55 -9.02 2.41 7.50
CA GLY A 55 -7.55 2.49 7.65
C GLY A 55 -6.99 3.86 7.29
N THR A 56 -7.80 4.92 7.42
CA THR A 56 -7.41 6.29 7.07
C THR A 56 -7.35 7.16 8.33
N TYR A 57 -6.69 8.33 8.21
CA TYR A 57 -6.74 9.38 9.23
C TYR A 57 -7.81 10.44 8.92
N ASN A 58 -8.85 10.09 8.16
CA ASN A 58 -9.94 10.99 7.83
C ASN A 58 -10.98 11.03 8.96
N TYR A 59 -10.56 11.42 10.16
CA TYR A 59 -11.34 11.31 11.39
C TYR A 59 -12.68 12.04 11.33
N MET A 60 -12.71 13.19 10.68
CA MET A 60 -13.88 14.07 10.61
C MET A 60 -14.60 13.99 9.26
N GLY A 61 -14.13 13.16 8.33
CA GLY A 61 -14.76 13.01 7.01
C GLY A 61 -14.66 14.24 6.10
N MET A 62 -13.81 15.22 6.42
CA MET A 62 -13.83 16.55 5.79
C MET A 62 -13.28 16.58 4.36
N THR A 63 -12.64 15.51 3.89
CA THR A 63 -12.00 15.48 2.56
C THR A 63 -13.00 15.53 1.40
N PHE A 64 -14.30 15.39 1.67
CA PHE A 64 -15.40 15.54 0.71
C PHE A 64 -16.44 16.58 1.17
N ASP A 65 -16.12 17.39 2.19
CA ASP A 65 -17.02 18.43 2.65
C ASP A 65 -17.18 19.50 1.55
N PRO A 66 -18.42 19.87 1.18
CA PRO A 66 -18.67 20.78 0.06
C PRO A 66 -18.23 22.23 0.32
N ASP A 67 -18.05 22.63 1.58
CA ASP A 67 -17.54 23.97 1.93
C ASP A 67 -16.00 24.00 2.01
N VAL A 68 -15.34 22.84 2.06
CA VAL A 68 -13.88 22.71 2.08
C VAL A 68 -13.27 22.67 0.68
N ILE A 69 -14.00 22.15 -0.31
CA ILE A 69 -13.55 21.94 -1.70
C ILE A 69 -13.77 23.18 -2.58
#